data_AF-A0A1I6HT50-F1
#
_entry.id   AF-A0A1I6HT50-F1
#
_cell.length_a   1.000
_cell.length_b   1.000
_cell.length_c   1.000
_cell.angle_alpha   90.00
_cell.angle_beta   90.00
_cell.angle_gamma   90.00
#
_symmetry.space_group_name_H-M   'P 1'
#
loop_
_entity.id
_entity.type
_entity.pdbx_description
1 polymer ?
#
loop_
_entity_poly.entity_id
_entity_poly.type
_entity_poly.pdbx_seq_one_letter_code
_entity_poly.pdbx_strand_id
1 'polypeptide(L)'
;MVYFLILAGVVAVLVVLWKLKSTGGKRRVAGRRARKAGSRAAASSGQADFPATRIVPGANACQAAKDLQDELFLDSHHNTPTLPLDECTNVSGCDCKYAHQNDRRSNEPDRRLQTLQTELYTAAEGDERRRPEHGRRKTDSGGV
;
A
#
# COMPACT_ATOMS: atom_id res chain seq x y z
N MET A 1 -55.38 16.37 -35.47
CA MET A 1 -54.74 17.52 -34.78
C MET A 1 -54.41 17.25 -33.32
N VAL A 2 -55.34 16.69 -32.53
CA VAL A 2 -55.13 16.37 -31.10
C VAL A 2 -53.91 15.44 -30.88
N TYR A 3 -53.72 14.43 -31.74
CA TYR A 3 -52.59 13.50 -31.66
C TYR A 3 -51.21 14.18 -31.86
N PHE A 4 -51.14 15.17 -32.74
CA PHE A 4 -49.92 15.95 -32.97
C PHE A 4 -49.56 16.82 -31.76
N LEU A 5 -50.56 17.38 -31.07
CA LEU A 5 -50.35 18.14 -29.84
C LEU A 5 -49.86 17.25 -28.69
N ILE A 6 -50.41 16.03 -28.58
CA ILE A 6 -49.97 15.04 -27.58
C ILE A 6 -48.53 14.60 -27.85
N LEU A 7 -48.19 14.26 -29.10
CA LEU A 7 -46.83 13.86 -29.47
C LEU A 7 -45.81 14.98 -29.22
N ALA A 8 -46.14 16.22 -29.59
CA ALA A 8 -45.27 17.37 -29.32
C ALA A 8 -45.06 17.59 -27.81
N GLY A 9 -46.11 17.42 -27.00
CA GLY A 9 -46.03 17.49 -25.54
C GLY A 9 -45.14 16.41 -24.94
N VAL A 10 -45.28 15.16 -25.38
CA VAL A 10 -44.45 14.03 -24.90
C VAL A 10 -42.98 14.23 -25.27
N VAL A 11 -42.69 14.67 -26.50
CA VAL A 11 -41.31 14.96 -26.93
C VAL A 11 -40.71 16.11 -26.12
N ALA A 12 -41.46 17.18 -25.86
CA ALA A 12 -40.99 18.28 -25.04
C ALA A 12 -40.66 17.83 -23.60
N VAL A 13 -41.52 17.01 -22.99
CA VAL A 13 -41.28 16.44 -21.65
C VAL A 13 -40.04 15.54 -21.64
N LEU A 14 -39.86 14.68 -22.65
CA LEU A 14 -38.67 13.82 -22.76
C LEU A 14 -37.37 14.63 -22.91
N VAL A 15 -37.38 15.70 -23.71
CA VAL A 15 -36.22 16.60 -23.88
C VAL A 15 -35.89 17.34 -22.58
N VAL A 16 -36.91 17.82 -21.86
CA VAL A 16 -36.75 18.46 -20.55
C VAL A 16 -36.17 17.47 -19.54
N LEU A 17 -36.74 16.27 -19.42
CA LEU A 17 -36.22 15.23 -18.53
C LEU A 17 -34.78 14.82 -18.88
N TRP A 18 -34.43 14.77 -20.17
CA TRP A 18 -33.07 14.49 -20.61
C TRP A 18 -32.09 15.62 -20.25
N LYS A 19 -32.49 16.88 -20.41
CA LYS A 19 -31.70 18.04 -19.98
C LYS A 19 -31.53 18.11 -18.46
N LEU A 20 -32.55 17.74 -17.68
CA LEU A 20 -32.46 17.65 -16.21
C LEU A 20 -31.57 16.48 -15.74
N LYS A 21 -31.55 15.35 -16.46
CA LYS A 21 -30.70 14.19 -16.10
C LYS A 21 -29.24 14.36 -16.56
N SER A 22 -29.01 15.11 -17.64
CA SER A 22 -27.69 15.35 -18.24
C SER A 22 -26.77 16.26 -17.41
N THR A 23 -27.31 17.03 -16.46
CA THR A 23 -26.50 17.91 -15.58
C THR A 23 -25.91 17.21 -14.35
N GLY A 24 -26.19 15.91 -14.15
CA GLY A 24 -25.88 15.18 -12.92
C GLY A 24 -24.64 14.27 -12.91
N GLY A 25 -23.55 14.57 -13.64
CA GLY A 25 -22.54 13.54 -13.91
C GLY A 25 -21.07 13.93 -14.06
N LYS A 26 -20.57 15.03 -13.50
CA LYS A 26 -19.11 15.25 -13.35
C LYS A 26 -18.79 15.88 -12.00
N ARG A 27 -19.05 15.15 -10.90
CA ARG A 27 -18.34 15.39 -9.64
C ARG A 27 -16.87 15.07 -9.88
N ARG A 28 -16.10 16.14 -10.10
CA ARG A 28 -14.67 16.12 -10.34
C ARG A 28 -13.99 15.33 -9.23
N VAL A 29 -13.28 14.27 -9.60
CA VAL A 29 -12.24 13.60 -8.80
C VAL A 29 -11.04 14.56 -8.65
N ALA A 30 -11.29 15.73 -8.08
CA ALA A 30 -10.32 16.82 -7.91
C ALA A 30 -10.10 17.16 -6.42
N GLY A 31 -10.43 16.22 -5.52
CA GLY A 31 -10.22 16.37 -4.07
C GLY A 31 -9.14 15.46 -3.46
N ARG A 32 -8.62 14.46 -4.18
CA ARG A 32 -7.63 13.49 -3.63
C ARG A 32 -6.17 13.72 -4.04
N ARG A 33 -5.89 14.66 -4.96
CA ARG A 33 -4.50 14.97 -5.36
C ARG A 33 -3.84 16.07 -4.51
N ALA A 34 -4.61 16.98 -3.91
CA ALA A 34 -4.06 18.09 -3.14
C ALA A 34 -3.57 17.70 -1.72
N ARG A 35 -4.08 16.62 -1.12
CA ARG A 35 -3.61 16.14 0.20
C ARG A 35 -2.40 15.20 0.15
N LYS A 36 -1.94 14.78 -1.03
CA LYS A 36 -0.75 13.91 -1.19
C LYS A 36 0.51 14.67 -1.62
N ALA A 37 0.40 15.97 -1.91
CA ALA A 37 1.54 16.81 -2.26
C ALA A 37 2.31 17.32 -1.03
N GLY A 38 1.61 17.61 0.07
CA GLY A 38 2.23 18.13 1.31
C GLY A 38 2.97 17.09 2.16
N SER A 39 2.68 15.79 1.99
CA SER A 39 3.32 14.71 2.76
C SER A 39 4.54 14.09 2.07
N ARG A 40 4.91 14.57 0.87
CA ARG A 40 6.08 14.05 0.12
C ARG A 40 7.31 14.97 0.19
N ALA A 41 7.13 16.22 0.57
CA ALA A 41 8.24 17.18 0.67
C ALA A 41 8.98 17.14 2.01
N ALA A 42 8.46 16.42 3.02
CA ALA A 42 9.10 16.28 4.34
C ALA A 42 9.54 14.83 4.66
N ALA A 43 9.47 13.92 3.70
CA ALA A 43 9.84 12.50 3.85
C ALA A 43 11.02 12.10 2.96
N SER A 44 11.86 13.06 2.56
CA SER A 44 13.09 12.81 1.82
C SER A 44 14.30 12.85 2.77
N SER A 45 14.53 11.73 3.47
CA SER A 45 15.87 11.31 3.96
C SER A 45 15.89 9.94 4.64
N GLY A 46 14.81 9.15 4.54
CA GLY A 46 14.81 7.72 4.88
C GLY A 46 14.18 6.96 3.73
N GLN A 47 14.88 6.89 2.59
CA GLN A 47 14.48 6.04 1.49
C GLN A 47 14.28 4.62 2.03
N ALA A 48 13.18 3.97 1.66
CA ALA A 48 13.04 2.54 1.89
C ALA A 48 14.14 1.88 1.05
N ASP A 49 15.27 1.55 1.68
CA ASP A 49 16.48 1.10 0.99
C ASP A 49 16.28 -0.24 0.27
N PHE A 50 15.19 -0.95 0.58
CA PHE A 50 14.89 -2.28 0.05
C PHE A 50 13.39 -2.46 -0.24
N PRO A 51 12.85 -1.87 -1.33
CA PRO A 51 11.50 -2.20 -1.78
C PRO A 51 11.46 -3.64 -2.32
N ALA A 52 10.35 -4.33 -2.05
CA ALA A 52 10.14 -5.70 -2.49
C ALA A 52 8.85 -5.81 -3.30
N THR A 53 8.84 -6.68 -4.29
CA THR A 53 7.69 -6.95 -5.16
C THR A 53 7.28 -8.40 -5.02
N ARG A 54 5.96 -8.62 -4.89
CA ARG A 54 5.32 -9.93 -4.86
C ARG A 54 4.47 -10.11 -6.12
N ILE A 55 4.36 -11.34 -6.61
CA ILE A 55 3.38 -11.70 -7.65
C ILE A 55 2.06 -12.08 -6.99
N VAL A 56 0.97 -11.47 -7.44
CA VAL A 56 -0.39 -11.78 -7.00
C VAL A 56 -1.10 -12.52 -8.13
N PRO A 57 -1.42 -13.82 -7.95
CA PRO A 57 -2.16 -14.58 -8.95
C PRO A 57 -3.57 -14.00 -9.14
N GLY A 58 -3.97 -13.84 -10.42
CA GLY A 58 -5.33 -13.46 -10.81
C GLY A 58 -6.30 -14.65 -10.82
N ALA A 59 -7.54 -14.41 -11.29
CA ALA A 59 -8.57 -15.45 -11.37
C ALA A 59 -8.17 -16.63 -12.28
N ASN A 60 -7.49 -16.33 -13.39
CA ASN A 60 -6.98 -17.32 -14.35
C ASN A 60 -5.45 -17.52 -14.23
N ALA A 61 -4.92 -17.52 -13.02
CA ALA A 61 -3.47 -17.64 -12.80
C ALA A 61 -2.93 -19.04 -13.19
N CYS A 62 -1.77 -19.04 -13.86
CA CYS A 62 -0.99 -20.25 -14.13
C CYS A 62 -0.41 -20.85 -12.84
N GLN A 63 0.00 -22.13 -12.91
CA GLN A 63 0.56 -22.81 -11.75
C GLN A 63 1.84 -22.12 -11.25
N ALA A 64 2.73 -21.73 -12.15
CA ALA A 64 3.96 -21.01 -11.81
C ALA A 64 3.70 -19.71 -11.02
N ALA A 65 2.63 -18.97 -11.35
CA ALA A 65 2.29 -17.74 -10.60
C ALA A 65 1.72 -18.03 -9.20
N LYS A 66 1.11 -19.20 -9.00
CA LYS A 66 0.66 -19.66 -7.68
C LYS A 66 1.82 -20.14 -6.83
N ASP A 67 2.79 -20.82 -7.44
CA ASP A 67 3.98 -21.30 -6.74
C ASP A 67 4.84 -20.14 -6.24
N LEU A 68 4.97 -19.07 -7.05
CA LEU A 68 5.70 -17.84 -6.68
C LEU A 68 4.88 -16.86 -5.83
N GLN A 69 3.64 -17.18 -5.47
CA GLN A 69 2.76 -16.22 -4.82
C GLN A 69 3.28 -15.80 -3.45
N ASP A 70 3.99 -16.67 -2.72
CA ASP A 70 4.44 -16.41 -1.35
C ASP A 70 5.90 -15.94 -1.29
N GLU A 71 6.52 -15.76 -2.46
CA GLU A 71 7.88 -15.23 -2.60
C GLU A 71 7.89 -13.71 -2.75
N LEU A 72 8.99 -13.11 -2.27
CA LEU A 72 9.26 -11.68 -2.32
C LEU A 72 10.55 -11.45 -3.10
N PHE A 73 10.46 -10.66 -4.16
CA PHE A 73 11.60 -10.28 -4.98
C PHE A 73 12.07 -8.89 -4.57
N LEU A 74 13.35 -8.76 -4.26
CA LEU A 74 13.96 -7.45 -3.99
C LEU A 74 14.17 -6.71 -5.30
N ASP A 75 13.61 -5.51 -5.41
CA ASP A 75 13.73 -4.69 -6.62
C ASP A 75 15.17 -4.26 -6.88
N SER A 76 15.98 -4.12 -5.81
CA SER A 76 17.41 -3.75 -5.89
C SER A 76 18.26 -4.75 -6.65
N HIS A 77 17.82 -6.01 -6.73
CA HIS A 77 18.53 -7.08 -7.43
C HIS A 77 17.97 -7.35 -8.83
N HIS A 78 16.93 -6.63 -9.28
CA HIS A 78 16.24 -6.87 -10.55
C HIS A 78 15.81 -8.34 -10.75
N ASN A 79 15.58 -9.08 -9.65
CA ASN A 79 15.26 -10.50 -9.68
C ASN A 79 13.76 -10.79 -9.91
N THR A 80 12.93 -9.76 -10.04
CA THR A 80 11.49 -9.92 -10.25
C THR A 80 11.24 -10.45 -11.66
N PRO A 81 10.66 -11.65 -11.82
CA PRO A 81 10.40 -12.21 -13.14
C PRO A 81 9.33 -11.38 -13.85
N THR A 82 9.47 -11.25 -15.18
CA THR A 82 8.51 -10.51 -16.01
C THR A 82 7.21 -11.30 -16.14
N LEU A 83 6.08 -10.60 -16.04
CA LEU A 83 4.76 -11.15 -16.32
C LEU A 83 4.41 -10.87 -17.79
N PRO A 84 3.87 -11.87 -18.53
CA PRO A 84 3.59 -13.25 -18.13
C PRO A 84 4.86 -14.07 -17.88
N LEU A 85 4.84 -14.98 -16.89
CA LEU A 85 5.98 -15.88 -16.60
C LEU A 85 6.29 -16.75 -17.83
N ASP A 86 7.56 -17.11 -18.00
CA ASP A 86 8.00 -17.98 -19.11
C ASP A 86 7.27 -19.34 -19.11
N GLU A 87 7.03 -19.87 -17.91
CA GLU A 87 6.32 -21.14 -17.68
C GLU A 87 4.78 -21.00 -17.71
N CYS A 88 4.24 -19.85 -18.15
CA CYS A 88 2.81 -19.56 -18.04
C CYS A 88 1.99 -20.36 -19.04
N THR A 89 1.13 -21.26 -18.53
CA THR A 89 0.23 -22.08 -19.35
C THR A 89 -0.89 -21.28 -20.04
N ASN A 90 -1.19 -20.06 -19.57
CA ASN A 90 -2.30 -19.24 -20.08
C ASN A 90 -1.86 -17.79 -20.33
N VAL A 91 -1.01 -17.60 -21.34
CA VAL A 91 -0.42 -16.30 -21.69
C VAL A 91 -1.47 -15.29 -22.17
N SER A 92 -2.46 -15.73 -22.96
CA SER A 92 -3.47 -14.85 -23.58
C SER A 92 -4.49 -14.28 -22.61
N GLY A 93 -4.73 -14.95 -21.48
CA GLY A 93 -5.71 -14.56 -20.46
C GLY A 93 -5.10 -14.34 -19.07
N CYS A 94 -3.80 -14.04 -18.98
CA CYS A 94 -3.11 -13.91 -17.70
C CYS A 94 -3.52 -12.62 -16.97
N ASP A 95 -4.20 -12.77 -15.83
CA ASP A 95 -4.65 -11.66 -14.97
C ASP A 95 -3.73 -11.40 -13.76
N CYS A 96 -2.50 -11.95 -13.77
CA CYS A 96 -1.55 -11.80 -12.65
C CYS A 96 -1.03 -10.37 -12.53
N LYS A 97 -0.75 -9.93 -11.30
CA LYS A 97 -0.35 -8.54 -10.99
C LYS A 97 0.82 -8.50 -10.04
N TYR A 98 1.56 -7.39 -10.07
CA TYR A 98 2.57 -7.11 -9.07
C TYR A 98 1.97 -6.35 -7.87
N ALA A 99 2.37 -6.73 -6.67
CA ALA A 99 2.12 -6.00 -5.44
C ALA A 99 3.45 -5.55 -4.84
N HIS A 100 3.69 -4.23 -4.84
CA HIS A 100 4.86 -3.64 -4.21
C HIS A 100 4.64 -3.51 -2.70
N GLN A 101 5.64 -3.94 -1.94
CA GLN A 101 5.74 -3.83 -0.50
C GLN A 101 6.87 -2.87 -0.16
N ASN A 102 6.57 -1.88 0.67
CA ASN A 102 7.58 -0.97 1.19
C ASN A 102 8.32 -1.63 2.36
N ASP A 103 9.58 -1.28 2.55
CA ASP A 103 10.31 -1.68 3.76
C ASP A 103 9.55 -1.20 5.00
N ARG A 104 9.18 -2.13 5.89
CA ARG A 104 8.47 -1.81 7.14
C ARG A 104 9.26 -0.84 8.03
N ARG A 105 10.59 -0.77 7.84
CA ARG A 105 11.48 0.13 8.60
C ARG A 105 11.31 1.60 8.22
N SER A 106 10.72 1.92 7.06
CA SER A 106 10.56 3.31 6.63
C SER A 106 9.47 4.08 7.36
N ASN A 107 8.58 3.39 8.08
CA ASN A 107 7.40 3.99 8.73
C ASN A 107 7.60 4.27 10.23
N GLU A 108 8.72 3.84 10.81
CA GLU A 108 9.03 4.02 12.22
C GLU A 108 10.32 4.85 12.30
N PRO A 109 10.40 5.86 13.19
CA PRO A 109 11.67 6.54 13.44
C PRO A 109 12.73 5.48 13.79
N ASP A 110 13.95 5.64 13.25
CA ASP A 110 15.02 4.67 13.49
C ASP A 110 15.17 4.46 15.01
N ARG A 111 14.79 3.28 15.47
CA ARG A 111 14.78 2.92 16.89
C ARG A 111 16.18 2.99 17.50
N ARG A 112 17.24 2.97 16.68
CA ARG A 112 18.63 3.17 17.11
C ARG A 112 18.90 4.60 17.59
N LEU A 113 18.17 5.59 17.07
CA LEU A 113 18.28 6.98 17.52
C LEU A 113 17.57 7.19 18.87
N GLN A 114 16.51 6.42 19.17
CA GLN A 114 15.84 6.47 20.47
C GLN A 114 16.74 5.97 21.61
N THR A 115 17.56 4.95 21.36
CA THR A 115 18.55 4.47 22.34
C THR A 115 19.59 5.54 22.68
N LEU A 116 20.08 6.29 21.68
CA LEU A 116 21.04 7.38 21.94
C LEU A 116 20.43 8.53 22.77
N GLN A 117 19.18 8.91 22.49
CA GLN A 117 18.49 9.91 23.32
C GLN A 117 18.30 9.42 24.76
N THR A 118 17.99 8.13 24.94
CA THR A 118 17.82 7.54 26.27
C THR A 118 19.13 7.53 27.04
N GLU A 119 20.23 7.13 26.39
CA GLU A 119 21.56 7.10 27.03
C GLU A 119 22.08 8.49 27.41
N LEU A 120 21.88 9.49 26.55
CA LEU A 120 22.21 10.88 26.85
C LEU A 120 21.36 11.43 28.01
N TYR A 121 20.08 11.06 28.08
CA TYR A 121 19.21 11.44 29.19
C TYR A 121 19.69 10.81 30.52
N THR A 122 20.02 9.53 30.54
CA THR A 122 20.59 8.86 31.73
C THR A 122 21.98 9.39 32.12
N ALA A 123 22.77 9.85 31.16
CA ALA A 123 24.08 10.45 31.45
C ALA A 123 23.98 11.88 31.98
N ALA A 124 22.93 12.63 31.58
CA ALA A 124 22.68 14.00 32.02
C ALA A 124 21.96 14.08 33.37
N GLU A 125 21.07 13.13 33.66
CA GLU A 125 20.49 12.96 35.00
C GLU A 125 21.47 12.16 35.87
N GLY A 126 22.38 12.89 36.52
CA GLY A 126 23.43 12.33 37.36
C GLY A 126 22.96 11.25 38.34
N ASP A 127 23.83 10.25 38.49
CA ASP A 127 23.81 9.12 39.41
C ASP A 127 22.52 8.28 39.37
N GLU A 128 22.51 7.36 38.42
CA GLU A 128 21.45 6.39 38.26
C GLU A 128 21.34 5.48 39.48
N ARG A 129 20.36 5.77 40.34
CA ARG A 129 19.98 4.94 41.49
C ARG A 129 19.26 3.65 41.11
N ARG A 130 19.47 3.11 39.89
CA ARG A 130 19.00 1.76 39.55
C ARG A 130 19.90 0.76 40.27
N ARG A 131 19.56 0.47 41.53
CA ARG A 131 19.99 -0.76 42.17
C ARG A 131 19.59 -1.92 41.24
N PRO A 132 20.48 -2.90 40.99
CA PRO A 132 20.12 -4.07 40.21
C PRO A 132 19.10 -4.89 41.03
N GLU A 133 17.81 -4.61 40.83
CA GLU A 133 16.75 -5.39 41.44
C GLU A 133 16.64 -6.71 40.66
N HIS A 134 17.27 -7.73 41.24
CA HIS A 134 16.85 -9.13 41.19
C HIS A 134 16.20 -9.59 39.87
N GLY A 135 17.03 -9.91 38.88
CA GLY A 135 16.59 -10.59 37.66
C GLY A 135 15.97 -11.96 37.96
N ARG A 136 14.84 -12.27 37.30
CA ARG A 136 14.06 -13.53 37.41
C ARG A 136 14.76 -14.80 36.91
N ARG A 137 16.04 -14.77 36.55
CA ARG A 137 16.78 -15.92 35.97
C ARG A 137 17.82 -16.52 36.92
N LYS A 138 17.60 -16.45 38.23
CA LYS A 138 18.48 -17.13 39.21
C LYS A 138 18.30 -18.65 39.21
N THR A 139 17.23 -19.19 38.62
CA THR A 139 16.85 -20.61 38.73
C THR A 139 16.87 -21.37 37.40
N ASP A 140 17.41 -20.81 36.32
CA ASP A 140 17.63 -21.56 35.08
C ASP A 140 18.88 -22.45 35.24
N SER A 141 18.81 -23.39 36.18
CA SER A 141 19.64 -24.59 36.23
C SER A 141 18.72 -25.77 35.93
N GLY A 142 18.56 -26.08 34.64
CA GLY A 142 17.88 -27.29 34.18
C GLY A 142 18.24 -27.50 32.71
N GLY A 143 18.73 -28.64 32.26
CA GLY A 143 19.12 -29.89 32.90
C GLY A 143 19.91 -30.68 31.85
N VAL A 144 20.76 -31.59 32.29
CA VAL A 144 21.39 -32.64 31.47
C VAL A 144 20.95 -33.98 32.01
#